data_AF-A0A9Q0L0X7-F1
#
_entry.id   AF-A0A9Q0L0X7-F1
#
_cell.length_a   1.000
_cell.length_b   1.000
_cell.length_c   1.000
_cell.angle_alpha   90.00
_cell.angle_beta   90.00
_cell.angle_gamma   90.00
#
_symmetry.space_group_name_H-M   'P 1'
#
loop_
_entity.id
_entity.type
_entity.pdbx_description
1 polymer ?
#
loop_
_entity_poly.entity_id
_entity_poly.type
_entity_poly.pdbx_seq_one_letter_code
_entity_poly.pdbx_strand_id
1 'polypeptide(L)'
;MAESGVPGTPESVHSGEQGGAGGGGGSQSASSAPKEQDRFLPIANIGRIMKKVVPQNGKVSKEAKDCVQECVSEFISFITSEASDKCHREKRKTVNGDDLLWAMATLGFEDYVEPLKLYLQIYREQMEGDIFSGHGATGK
;
A
#
# COMPACT_ATOMS: atom_id res chain seq x y z
N MET A 1 -67.11 18.92 0.46
CA MET A 1 -68.55 18.60 0.58
C MET A 1 -68.75 17.30 -0.20
N ALA A 2 -69.02 16.11 0.33
CA ALA A 2 -69.41 15.59 1.64
C ALA A 2 -68.73 14.18 1.78
N GLU A 3 -68.12 13.82 2.92
CA GLU A 3 -68.63 12.86 3.94
C GLU A 3 -69.19 11.54 3.36
N SER A 4 -68.72 10.34 3.71
CA SER A 4 -68.69 9.65 5.03
C SER A 4 -68.26 8.18 4.73
N GLY A 5 -67.71 7.30 5.59
CA GLY A 5 -67.46 7.23 7.02
C GLY A 5 -66.64 5.94 7.34
N VAL A 6 -66.08 5.88 8.55
CA VAL A 6 -65.21 4.84 9.20
C VAL A 6 -66.09 4.12 10.27
N PRO A 7 -65.97 2.81 10.69
CA PRO A 7 -64.86 2.21 11.48
C PRO A 7 -64.63 0.66 11.32
N GLY A 8 -63.54 0.02 11.75
CA GLY A 8 -63.16 -0.32 13.14
C GLY A 8 -62.33 -1.65 13.18
N THR A 9 -61.58 -1.83 14.27
CA THR A 9 -60.48 -2.79 14.61
C THR A 9 -60.99 -4.22 14.97
N PRO A 10 -60.19 -5.31 15.28
CA PRO A 10 -59.12 -5.39 16.31
C PRO A 10 -57.85 -6.22 16.00
N GLU A 11 -56.87 -6.05 16.87
CA GLU A 11 -55.65 -6.85 17.04
C GLU A 11 -55.92 -8.31 17.43
N SER A 12 -54.97 -9.20 17.15
CA SER A 12 -54.85 -10.47 17.88
C SER A 12 -53.37 -10.88 18.03
N VAL A 13 -52.95 -10.91 19.29
CA VAL A 13 -51.73 -11.51 19.84
C VAL A 13 -51.80 -13.04 19.77
N HIS A 14 -50.67 -13.71 19.48
CA HIS A 14 -50.33 -14.95 20.20
C HIS A 14 -48.83 -15.30 20.14
N SER A 15 -48.36 -15.72 21.30
CA SER A 15 -46.99 -16.05 21.70
C SER A 15 -46.49 -17.40 21.16
N GLY A 16 -45.17 -17.58 21.12
CA GLY A 16 -44.51 -18.88 20.92
C GLY A 16 -43.02 -18.76 21.23
N GLU A 17 -42.53 -19.63 22.11
CA GLU A 17 -41.31 -19.49 22.93
C GLU A 17 -40.14 -20.37 22.43
N GLN A 18 -38.94 -20.04 22.95
CA GLN A 18 -37.80 -20.93 23.25
C GLN A 18 -36.79 -21.38 22.16
N GLY A 19 -35.53 -20.98 22.38
CA GLY A 19 -34.41 -21.92 22.52
C GLY A 19 -33.28 -21.87 21.49
N GLY A 20 -32.04 -21.71 21.95
CA GLY A 20 -30.87 -22.29 21.26
C GLY A 20 -29.64 -21.39 21.13
N ALA A 21 -28.59 -21.73 21.90
CA ALA A 21 -27.26 -21.16 21.86
C ALA A 21 -26.55 -21.34 20.50
N GLY A 22 -25.70 -20.37 20.12
CA GLY A 22 -24.80 -20.49 18.98
C GLY A 22 -23.78 -19.37 18.99
N GLY A 23 -22.54 -19.71 19.37
CA GLY A 23 -21.42 -18.80 19.46
C GLY A 23 -21.05 -18.13 18.14
N GLY A 24 -20.48 -16.95 18.27
CA GLY A 24 -19.95 -16.19 17.16
C GLY A 24 -19.39 -14.88 17.67
N GLY A 25 -18.35 -14.96 18.49
CA GLY A 25 -17.47 -13.82 18.77
C GLY A 25 -16.79 -13.41 17.49
N GLY A 26 -17.52 -12.72 16.62
CA GLY A 26 -16.99 -11.98 15.49
C GLY A 26 -16.22 -10.80 16.05
N SER A 27 -14.99 -11.05 16.52
CA SER A 27 -13.96 -10.04 16.45
C SER A 27 -13.75 -9.82 14.95
N GLN A 28 -14.56 -8.90 14.40
CA GLN A 28 -14.14 -8.13 13.25
C GLN A 28 -12.83 -7.51 13.71
N SER A 29 -11.71 -8.17 13.40
CA SER A 29 -10.47 -7.46 13.19
C SER A 29 -10.82 -6.49 12.08
N ALA A 30 -11.27 -5.31 12.49
CA ALA A 30 -11.17 -4.12 11.69
C ALA A 30 -9.70 -4.09 11.33
N SER A 31 -9.38 -4.63 10.15
CA SER A 31 -8.14 -4.32 9.47
C SER A 31 -8.19 -2.81 9.42
N SER A 32 -7.48 -2.17 10.34
CA SER A 32 -7.35 -0.73 10.37
C SER A 32 -6.73 -0.42 9.02
N ALA A 33 -7.56 -0.02 8.07
CA ALA A 33 -7.09 0.40 6.78
C ALA A 33 -5.98 1.41 7.08
N PRO A 34 -4.78 1.23 6.50
CA PRO A 34 -3.69 2.16 6.75
C PRO A 34 -4.24 3.56 6.52
N LYS A 35 -3.98 4.47 7.45
CA LYS A 35 -4.52 5.82 7.33
C LYS A 35 -4.04 6.35 6.00
N GLU A 36 -4.89 7.09 5.30
CA GLU A 36 -4.55 7.56 3.95
C GLU A 36 -3.22 8.33 3.92
N GLN A 37 -2.84 8.98 5.01
CA GLN A 37 -1.52 9.63 5.13
C GLN A 37 -0.33 8.66 5.15
N ASP A 38 -0.49 7.44 5.66
CA ASP A 38 0.59 6.43 5.75
C ASP A 38 1.04 5.95 4.36
N ARG A 39 0.19 6.12 3.33
CA ARG A 39 0.51 5.73 1.94
C ARG A 39 1.40 6.74 1.22
N PHE A 40 1.49 7.97 1.72
CA PHE A 40 2.12 9.08 1.02
C PHE A 40 3.53 9.36 1.55
N LEU A 41 4.47 9.57 0.64
CA LEU A 41 5.77 10.11 1.00
C LEU A 41 5.65 11.57 1.46
N PRO A 42 6.53 12.07 2.34
CA PRO A 42 6.48 13.46 2.78
C PRO A 42 6.54 14.43 1.58
N ILE A 43 5.56 15.36 1.51
CA ILE A 43 5.43 16.33 0.41
C ILE A 43 6.72 17.17 0.21
N ALA A 44 7.47 17.41 1.29
CA ALA A 44 8.74 18.12 1.25
C ALA A 44 9.81 17.36 0.44
N ASN A 45 9.83 16.03 0.53
CA ASN A 45 10.76 15.20 -0.23
C ASN A 45 10.38 15.16 -1.71
N ILE A 46 9.08 15.05 -2.03
CA ILE A 46 8.55 15.17 -3.38
C ILE A 46 8.96 16.52 -4.00
N GLY A 47 8.68 17.62 -3.30
CA GLY A 47 9.03 18.97 -3.75
C GLY A 47 10.53 19.16 -4.00
N ARG A 48 11.40 18.59 -3.15
CA ARG A 48 12.86 18.66 -3.31
C ARG A 48 13.33 17.91 -4.56
N ILE A 49 12.76 16.74 -4.85
CA ILE A 49 13.12 15.94 -6.05
C ILE A 49 12.63 16.64 -7.32
N MET A 50 11.36 17.05 -7.36
CA MET A 50 10.81 17.78 -8.51
C MET A 50 11.63 19.03 -8.84
N LYS A 51 12.12 19.74 -7.82
CA LYS A 51 12.93 20.95 -8.02
C LYS A 51 14.29 20.69 -8.68
N LYS A 52 14.83 19.46 -8.64
CA LYS A 52 16.12 19.11 -9.26
C LYS A 52 16.09 19.21 -10.80
N VAL A 53 14.93 19.02 -11.41
CA VAL A 53 14.74 19.07 -12.87
C VAL A 53 14.12 20.39 -13.34
N VAL A 54 13.92 21.35 -12.43
CA VAL A 54 13.34 22.66 -12.70
C VAL A 54 14.44 23.72 -12.60
N PRO A 55 14.46 24.75 -13.49
CA PRO A 55 15.42 25.84 -13.41
C PRO A 55 15.48 26.50 -12.02
N GLN A 56 16.63 27.08 -11.67
CA GLN A 56 16.89 27.61 -10.33
C GLN A 56 15.81 28.58 -9.83
N ASN A 57 15.34 29.47 -10.70
CA ASN A 57 14.27 30.45 -10.42
C ASN A 57 12.84 29.92 -10.64
N GLY A 58 12.68 28.73 -11.22
CA GLY A 58 11.37 28.12 -11.46
C GLY A 58 10.64 27.79 -10.16
N LYS A 59 9.31 27.74 -10.18
CA LYS A 59 8.50 27.37 -9.01
C LYS A 59 7.67 26.12 -9.35
N VAL A 60 7.47 25.28 -8.35
CA VAL A 60 6.55 24.13 -8.42
C VAL A 60 5.35 24.47 -7.57
N SER A 61 4.16 24.48 -8.15
CA SER A 61 2.91 24.78 -7.45
C SER A 61 2.59 23.72 -6.40
N LYS A 62 1.63 24.02 -5.52
CA LYS A 62 1.17 23.04 -4.52
C LYS A 62 0.47 21.86 -5.22
N GLU A 63 -0.40 22.18 -6.17
CA GLU A 63 -1.22 21.24 -6.93
C GLU A 63 -0.34 20.24 -7.70
N ALA A 64 0.77 20.71 -8.27
CA ALA A 64 1.72 19.84 -8.95
C ALA A 64 2.42 18.87 -7.99
N LYS A 65 2.73 19.29 -6.75
CA LYS A 65 3.34 18.42 -5.75
C LYS A 65 2.35 17.38 -5.24
N ASP A 66 1.10 17.79 -5.00
CA ASP A 66 0.03 16.92 -4.53
C ASP A 66 -0.26 15.83 -5.59
N CYS A 67 -0.38 16.23 -6.87
CA CYS A 67 -0.53 15.31 -7.98
C CYS A 67 0.63 14.30 -8.09
N VAL A 68 1.89 14.76 -8.02
CA VAL A 68 3.04 13.85 -8.07
C VAL A 68 3.11 12.96 -6.82
N GLN A 69 2.69 13.43 -5.65
CA GLN A 69 2.63 12.61 -4.43
C GLN A 69 1.66 11.44 -4.61
N GLU A 70 0.48 11.69 -5.16
CA GLU A 70 -0.49 10.65 -5.51
C GLU A 70 0.07 9.68 -6.55
N CYS A 71 0.64 10.21 -7.64
CA CYS A 71 1.23 9.40 -8.70
C CYS A 71 2.38 8.52 -8.20
N VAL A 72 3.23 8.99 -7.29
CA VAL A 72 4.34 8.19 -6.76
C VAL A 72 3.84 7.03 -5.89
N SER A 73 2.80 7.25 -5.09
CA SER A 73 2.18 6.16 -4.32
C SER A 73 1.55 5.11 -5.22
N GLU A 74 0.91 5.52 -6.31
CA GLU A 74 0.40 4.61 -7.33
C GLU A 74 1.53 3.90 -8.06
N PHE A 75 2.61 4.59 -8.43
CA PHE A 75 3.77 4.00 -9.07
C PHE A 75 4.39 2.89 -8.21
N ILE A 76 4.57 3.13 -6.91
CA ILE A 76 5.06 2.11 -5.98
C ILE A 76 4.13 0.90 -5.98
N SER A 77 2.83 1.13 -5.87
CA SER A 77 1.82 0.06 -5.86
C SER A 77 1.81 -0.73 -7.19
N PHE A 78 1.96 -0.03 -8.31
CA PHE A 78 1.95 -0.62 -9.64
C PHE A 78 3.16 -1.53 -9.88
N ILE A 79 4.37 -1.02 -9.66
CA ILE A 79 5.61 -1.81 -9.84
C ILE A 79 5.63 -3.01 -8.88
N THR A 80 5.26 -2.78 -7.61
CA THR A 80 5.28 -3.86 -6.60
C THR A 80 4.24 -4.93 -6.86
N SER A 81 3.08 -4.58 -7.43
CA SER A 81 2.06 -5.56 -7.82
C SER A 81 2.58 -6.46 -8.96
N GLU A 82 3.17 -5.88 -10.00
CA GLU A 82 3.73 -6.66 -11.12
C GLU A 82 4.88 -7.58 -10.67
N ALA A 83 5.77 -7.09 -9.81
CA ALA A 83 6.83 -7.89 -9.21
C ALA A 83 6.28 -9.01 -8.31
N SER A 84 5.23 -8.72 -7.53
CA SER A 84 4.54 -9.71 -6.72
C SER A 84 3.92 -10.81 -7.58
N ASP A 85 3.27 -10.46 -8.68
CA ASP A 85 2.64 -11.43 -9.59
C ASP A 85 3.68 -12.36 -10.23
N LYS A 86 4.84 -11.83 -10.64
CA LYS A 86 5.98 -12.67 -11.06
C LYS A 86 6.44 -13.61 -9.96
N CYS A 87 6.68 -13.09 -8.76
CA CYS A 87 7.14 -13.87 -7.61
C CYS A 87 6.18 -15.03 -7.32
N HIS A 88 4.87 -14.76 -7.30
CA HIS A 88 3.83 -15.77 -7.08
C HIS A 88 3.76 -16.80 -8.21
N ARG A 89 3.88 -16.36 -9.47
CA ARG A 89 3.92 -17.26 -10.64
C ARG A 89 5.11 -18.22 -10.57
N GLU A 90 6.23 -17.79 -9.99
CA GLU A 90 7.42 -18.59 -9.71
C GLU A 90 7.33 -19.39 -8.38
N LYS A 91 6.15 -19.44 -7.75
CA LYS A 91 5.88 -20.16 -6.49
C LYS A 91 6.72 -19.70 -5.31
N ARG A 92 7.23 -18.46 -5.34
CA ARG A 92 7.93 -17.82 -4.22
C ARG A 92 6.95 -16.97 -3.41
N LYS A 93 7.24 -16.84 -2.10
CA LYS A 93 6.44 -16.02 -1.17
C LYS A 93 7.09 -14.67 -0.84
N THR A 94 8.32 -14.47 -1.28
CA THR A 94 9.12 -13.28 -0.95
C THR A 94 9.60 -12.65 -2.25
N VAL A 95 9.14 -11.44 -2.49
CA VAL A 95 9.60 -10.59 -3.59
C VAL A 95 11.04 -10.18 -3.32
N ASN A 96 11.90 -10.26 -4.32
CA ASN A 96 13.29 -9.83 -4.23
C ASN A 96 13.62 -8.72 -5.24
N GLY A 97 14.88 -8.25 -5.25
CA GLY A 97 15.32 -7.19 -6.16
C GLY A 97 15.24 -7.57 -7.65
N ASP A 98 15.42 -8.85 -7.98
CA ASP A 98 15.38 -9.33 -9.37
C ASP A 98 13.94 -9.30 -9.92
N ASP A 99 12.94 -9.50 -9.07
CA ASP A 99 11.52 -9.32 -9.43
C ASP A 99 11.21 -7.87 -9.80
N LEU A 100 11.72 -6.92 -9.01
CA LEU A 100 11.54 -5.49 -9.27
C LEU A 100 12.23 -5.07 -10.57
N LEU A 101 13.43 -5.55 -10.83
CA LEU A 101 14.14 -5.30 -12.09
C LEU A 101 13.37 -5.83 -13.30
N TRP A 102 12.79 -7.03 -13.19
CA TRP A 102 11.94 -7.58 -14.24
C TRP A 102 10.67 -6.76 -14.45
N ALA A 103 10.01 -6.32 -13.37
CA ALA A 103 8.81 -5.51 -13.44
C ALA A 103 9.08 -4.16 -14.12
N MET A 104 10.19 -3.49 -13.76
CA MET A 104 10.61 -2.24 -14.41
C MET A 104 10.79 -2.42 -15.92
N ALA A 105 11.47 -3.49 -16.35
CA ALA A 105 11.64 -3.78 -17.77
C ALA A 105 10.30 -4.06 -18.48
N THR A 106 9.45 -4.89 -17.86
CA THR A 106 8.17 -5.31 -18.45
C THR A 106 7.17 -4.17 -18.61
N LEU A 107 7.22 -3.19 -17.69
CA LEU A 107 6.33 -2.05 -17.67
C LEU A 107 6.83 -0.85 -18.49
N GLY A 108 7.95 -0.99 -19.21
CA GLY A 108 8.48 0.06 -20.09
C GLY A 108 9.35 1.11 -19.38
N PHE A 109 9.95 0.76 -18.25
CA PHE A 109 10.91 1.58 -17.51
C PHE A 109 12.35 1.07 -17.68
N GLU A 110 12.71 0.62 -18.90
CA GLU A 110 13.99 -0.04 -19.19
C GLU A 110 15.21 0.85 -18.87
N ASP A 111 15.07 2.18 -19.05
CA ASP A 111 16.12 3.16 -18.74
C ASP A 111 16.56 3.15 -17.26
N TYR A 112 15.70 2.63 -16.37
CA TYR A 112 16.01 2.49 -14.94
C TYR A 112 16.68 1.16 -14.58
N VAL A 113 16.65 0.16 -15.45
CA VAL A 113 17.08 -1.21 -15.13
C VAL A 113 18.58 -1.29 -14.83
N GLU A 114 19.43 -0.73 -15.69
CA GLU A 114 20.89 -0.78 -15.49
C GLU A 114 21.35 -0.01 -14.24
N PRO A 115 20.89 1.24 -13.99
CA PRO A 115 21.17 1.92 -12.74
C PRO A 115 20.73 1.14 -11.50
N LEU A 116 19.54 0.51 -11.54
CA LEU A 116 19.01 -0.26 -10.41
C LEU A 116 19.77 -1.58 -10.19
N LYS A 117 20.24 -2.24 -11.25
CA LYS A 117 21.11 -3.43 -11.13
C LYS A 117 22.40 -3.10 -10.39
N LEU A 118 23.06 -2.00 -10.76
CA LEU A 118 24.27 -1.54 -10.09
C LEU A 118 23.99 -1.23 -8.61
N TYR A 119 22.88 -0.53 -8.33
CA TYR A 119 22.48 -0.26 -6.95
C TYR A 119 22.24 -1.54 -6.14
N LEU A 120 21.53 -2.53 -6.71
CA LEU A 120 21.27 -3.80 -6.06
C LEU A 120 22.56 -4.58 -5.77
N GLN A 121 23.54 -4.53 -6.68
CA GLN A 121 24.84 -5.15 -6.47
C GLN A 121 25.57 -4.52 -5.28
N ILE A 122 25.70 -3.18 -5.27
CA ILE A 122 26.37 -2.44 -4.18
C ILE A 122 25.68 -2.72 -2.84
N TYR A 123 24.34 -2.75 -2.83
CA TYR A 123 23.56 -3.03 -1.63
C TYR A 123 23.84 -4.43 -1.07
N ARG A 124 23.96 -5.45 -1.94
CA ARG A 124 24.30 -6.83 -1.54
C ARG A 124 25.71 -6.90 -0.95
N GLU A 125 26.69 -6.26 -1.59
CA GLU A 125 28.07 -6.18 -1.11
C GLU A 125 28.16 -5.50 0.28
N GLN A 126 27.39 -4.42 0.49
CA GLN A 126 27.33 -3.72 1.78
C GLN A 126 26.68 -4.55 2.88
N MET A 127 25.57 -5.22 2.58
CA MET A 127 24.90 -6.11 3.55
C MET A 127 25.78 -7.28 3.98
N GLU A 128 26.60 -7.81 3.07
CA GLU A 128 27.57 -8.85 3.41
C GLU A 128 28.66 -8.30 4.35
N GLY A 129 29.13 -7.06 4.15
CA GLY A 129 30.14 -6.41 5.01
C GLY A 129 29.68 -6.07 6.43
N ASP A 130 28.41 -5.70 6.60
CA ASP A 130 27.84 -5.39 7.92
C ASP A 130 27.65 -6.65 8.79
N ILE A 131 27.36 -7.80 8.16
CA ILE A 131 27.21 -9.09 8.87
C ILE A 131 28.55 -9.56 9.47
N PHE A 132 29.68 -9.27 8.82
CA PHE A 132 31.02 -9.62 9.32
C PHE A 132 31.54 -8.66 10.40
N SER A 133 31.05 -7.42 10.47
CA SER A 133 31.49 -6.44 11.46
C SER A 133 30.78 -6.57 12.83
N GLY A 134 29.74 -7.41 12.93
CA GLY A 134 28.88 -7.52 14.12
C GLY A 134 29.20 -8.63 15.13
N HIS A 135 30.22 -9.48 14.93
CA HIS A 135 30.49 -10.65 15.80
C HIS A 135 31.86 -10.67 16.50
N GLY A 136 32.56 -9.53 16.58
CA GLY A 136 33.90 -9.44 17.17
C GLY A 136 33.98 -8.65 18.48
N ALA A 137 33.17 -8.97 19.50
CA ALA A 137 33.35 -8.36 20.83
C ALA A 137 32.91 -9.26 22.00
N THR A 138 33.60 -10.39 22.18
CA THR A 138 33.80 -10.97 23.51
C THR A 138 35.27 -11.31 23.69
N GLY A 139 35.96 -10.53 24.51
CA GLY A 139 37.38 -10.70 24.73
C GLY A 139 37.96 -9.61 25.63
N LYS A 140 37.55 -9.62 26.90
CA LYS A 140 38.41 -9.44 28.08
C LYS A 140 37.63 -9.74 29.35
#